data_AF-A0A397S4M0-F1
#
_entry.id   AF-A0A397S4M0-F1
#
_cell.length_a   1.000
_cell.length_b   1.000
_cell.length_c   1.000
_cell.angle_alpha   90.00
_cell.angle_beta   90.00
_cell.angle_gamma   90.00
#
_symmetry.space_group_name_H-M   'P 1'
#
loop_
_entity.id
_entity.type
_entity.pdbx_description
1 polymer ?
#
loop_
_entity_poly.entity_id
_entity_poly.type
_entity_poly.pdbx_seq_one_letter_code
_entity_poly.pdbx_strand_id
1 'polypeptide(L)'
;MAENTEFKAKYNETKDKITKLKAEFRNKIEKLEKTRIDTSVKNTRHDVENIRHNAKNAEFKTRVAKLKEDSRHLFQFRLYFSIAQHKERNALLKKIYTPSFSKLKKGTKEYLDLGKSGKVWENYFCPFEWHIQDYDFYIKNSSLLNEISVIKDTIKILTKDFFQHMIVNFSHQSCIIEGNSLGIAESQIIWEKINQNYNINDLQHEEVQLPKPKSLLDKPGKEIEVIEIRNHLLITHYLYNIMLKSEQKININNIKKIHYIILKNTPQERVNVWGKIQQAGMFRTVSMQAVGYPLTIYPYGEEVPILMERFIQFYNKTVISDNIDNHKSYQIHPLMNACRILSSFLHIHPFYDGNGRVGRLLMALYLAHNGFPPPVFQQLDQKEYIDALYKAQAEKNMVPLYNIVIGTIFDILVSYM
;
A
#
# COMPACT_ATOMS: atom_id res chain seq x y z
N MET A 1 -35.44 79.78 50.80
CA MET A 1 -34.73 79.84 49.50
C MET A 1 -33.48 78.94 49.42
N ALA A 2 -32.94 78.39 50.53
CA ALA A 2 -31.74 77.54 50.51
C ALA A 2 -31.99 76.07 50.09
N GLU A 3 -33.11 75.45 50.48
CA GLU A 3 -33.42 74.04 50.17
C GLU A 3 -33.61 73.75 48.67
N ASN A 4 -34.02 74.75 47.88
CA ASN A 4 -34.28 74.58 46.45
C ASN A 4 -32.97 74.55 45.61
N THR A 5 -31.90 75.13 46.15
CA THR A 5 -30.60 75.21 45.47
C THR A 5 -29.82 73.90 45.59
N GLU A 6 -29.87 73.27 46.76
CA GLU A 6 -29.20 71.99 47.03
C GLU A 6 -29.86 70.82 46.29
N PHE A 7 -31.20 70.79 46.22
CA PHE A 7 -31.92 69.81 45.41
C PHE A 7 -31.59 69.93 43.93
N LYS A 8 -31.51 71.16 43.40
CA LYS A 8 -31.20 71.42 41.99
C LYS A 8 -29.76 71.03 41.64
N ALA A 9 -28.82 71.25 42.55
CA ALA A 9 -27.43 70.80 42.38
C ALA A 9 -27.33 69.26 42.34
N LYS A 10 -27.99 68.56 43.28
CA LYS A 10 -27.99 67.10 43.35
C LYS A 10 -28.72 66.45 42.16
N TYR A 11 -29.78 67.08 41.67
CA TYR A 11 -30.49 66.69 40.45
C TYR A 11 -29.61 66.82 39.21
N ASN A 12 -28.91 67.94 39.05
CA ASN A 12 -28.01 68.17 37.91
C ASN A 12 -26.81 67.20 37.94
N GLU A 13 -26.22 66.95 39.11
CA GLU A 13 -25.13 65.98 39.25
C GLU A 13 -25.60 64.56 38.89
N THR A 14 -26.81 64.18 39.29
CA THR A 14 -27.41 62.89 38.95
C THR A 14 -27.70 62.80 37.46
N LYS A 15 -28.19 63.88 36.83
CA LYS A 15 -28.44 63.96 35.39
C LYS A 15 -27.16 63.82 34.57
N ASP A 16 -26.07 64.43 35.02
CA ASP A 16 -24.75 64.32 34.37
C ASP A 16 -24.17 62.91 34.50
N LYS A 17 -24.29 62.28 35.69
CA LYS A 17 -23.92 60.88 35.90
C LYS A 17 -24.71 59.93 34.97
N ILE A 18 -26.02 60.14 34.83
CA ILE A 18 -26.86 59.35 33.91
C ILE A 18 -26.45 59.58 32.46
N THR A 19 -26.12 60.81 32.08
CA THR A 19 -25.69 61.16 30.72
C THR A 19 -24.37 60.49 30.37
N LYS A 20 -23.41 60.49 31.30
CA LYS A 20 -22.12 59.81 31.16
C LYS A 20 -22.29 58.29 31.04
N LEU A 21 -23.10 57.69 31.90
CA LEU A 21 -23.42 56.25 31.82
C LEU A 21 -24.09 55.87 30.51
N LYS A 22 -25.00 56.70 29.98
CA LYS A 22 -25.62 56.47 28.66
C LYS A 22 -24.62 56.56 27.51
N ALA A 23 -23.61 57.44 27.59
CA ALA A 23 -22.55 57.52 26.59
C ALA A 23 -21.62 56.29 26.65
N GLU A 24 -21.22 55.86 27.86
CA GLU A 24 -20.42 54.64 28.06
C GLU A 24 -21.15 53.39 27.57
N PHE A 25 -22.46 53.29 27.82
CA PHE A 25 -23.26 52.17 27.36
C PHE A 25 -23.38 52.12 25.82
N ARG A 26 -23.57 53.27 25.16
CA ARG A 26 -23.58 53.36 23.69
C ARG A 26 -22.25 52.93 23.07
N ASN A 27 -21.13 53.42 23.59
CA ASN A 27 -19.80 53.00 23.11
C ASN A 27 -19.57 51.50 23.28
N LYS A 28 -20.10 50.90 24.37
CA LYS A 28 -19.98 49.46 24.61
C LYS A 28 -20.84 48.65 23.63
N ILE A 29 -22.04 49.13 23.29
CA ILE A 29 -22.90 48.52 22.26
C ILE A 29 -22.21 48.59 20.89
N GLU A 30 -21.71 49.75 20.48
CA GLU A 30 -21.00 49.89 19.19
C GLU A 30 -19.78 48.96 19.10
N LYS A 31 -19.01 48.82 20.19
CA LYS A 31 -17.86 47.91 20.23
C LYS A 31 -18.29 46.43 20.13
N LEU A 32 -19.41 46.06 20.76
CA LEU A 32 -19.97 44.71 20.68
C LEU A 32 -20.56 44.42 19.29
N GLU A 33 -21.23 45.39 18.67
CA GLU A 33 -21.76 45.26 17.31
C GLU A 33 -20.64 45.14 16.27
N LYS A 34 -19.57 45.94 16.40
CA LYS A 34 -18.38 45.81 15.55
C LYS A 34 -17.72 44.43 15.69
N THR A 35 -17.58 43.95 16.92
CA THR A 35 -17.06 42.59 17.20
C THR A 35 -17.96 41.50 16.62
N ARG A 36 -19.30 41.69 16.68
CA ARG A 36 -20.28 40.77 16.10
C ARG A 36 -20.22 40.73 14.57
N ILE A 37 -20.05 41.90 13.93
CA ILE A 37 -19.90 42.03 12.48
C ILE A 37 -18.59 41.39 12.02
N ASP A 38 -17.47 41.65 12.70
CA ASP A 38 -16.16 41.06 12.36
C ASP A 38 -16.18 39.52 12.49
N THR A 39 -16.88 38.99 13.49
CA THR A 39 -17.08 37.54 13.68
C THR A 39 -17.97 36.93 12.60
N SER A 40 -19.05 37.63 12.22
CA SER A 40 -19.97 37.20 11.16
C SER A 40 -19.27 37.17 9.78
N VAL A 41 -18.46 38.19 9.47
CA VAL A 41 -17.67 38.25 8.23
C VAL A 41 -16.60 37.17 8.16
N LYS A 42 -15.96 36.83 9.29
CA LYS A 42 -14.96 35.74 9.37
C LYS A 42 -15.61 34.36 9.18
N ASN A 43 -16.78 34.13 9.76
CA ASN A 43 -17.55 32.89 9.57
C ASN A 43 -18.05 32.78 8.13
N THR A 44 -18.53 33.87 7.52
CA THR A 44 -19.01 33.87 6.12
C THR A 44 -17.87 33.61 5.12
N ARG A 45 -16.66 34.13 5.37
CA ARG A 45 -15.47 33.79 4.56
C ARG A 45 -15.10 32.32 4.67
N HIS A 46 -15.15 31.76 5.88
CA HIS A 46 -14.87 30.35 6.11
C HIS A 46 -15.94 29.45 5.46
N ASP A 47 -17.21 29.86 5.47
CA ASP A 47 -18.30 29.16 4.80
C ASP A 47 -18.18 29.23 3.27
N VAL A 48 -17.77 30.36 2.70
CA VAL A 48 -17.50 30.50 1.25
C VAL A 48 -16.28 29.68 0.82
N GLU A 49 -15.22 29.62 1.65
CA GLU A 49 -14.06 28.76 1.40
C GLU A 49 -14.43 27.28 1.51
N ASN A 50 -15.23 26.89 2.50
CA ASN A 50 -15.74 25.52 2.65
C ASN A 50 -16.69 25.15 1.50
N ILE A 51 -17.55 26.06 1.03
CA ILE A 51 -18.39 25.84 -0.15
C ILE A 51 -17.53 25.70 -1.42
N ARG A 52 -16.48 26.51 -1.59
CA ARG A 52 -15.53 26.37 -2.71
C ARG A 52 -14.75 25.06 -2.65
N HIS A 53 -14.34 24.64 -1.46
CA HIS A 53 -13.63 23.38 -1.24
C HIS A 53 -14.56 22.18 -1.47
N ASN A 54 -15.81 22.26 -1.01
CA ASN A 54 -16.85 21.26 -1.25
C ASN A 54 -17.25 21.20 -2.74
N ALA A 55 -17.31 22.33 -3.44
CA ALA A 55 -17.57 22.38 -4.87
C ALA A 55 -16.42 21.79 -5.68
N LYS A 56 -15.16 22.12 -5.35
CA LYS A 56 -13.97 21.47 -5.95
C LYS A 56 -13.96 19.97 -5.66
N ASN A 57 -14.27 19.55 -4.43
CA ASN A 57 -14.35 18.14 -4.06
C ASN A 57 -15.51 17.41 -4.75
N ALA A 58 -16.64 18.08 -5.01
CA ALA A 58 -17.75 17.54 -5.77
C ALA A 58 -17.40 17.40 -7.27
N GLU A 59 -16.70 18.38 -7.85
CA GLU A 59 -16.18 18.31 -9.22
C GLU A 59 -15.13 17.19 -9.34
N PHE A 60 -14.25 17.05 -8.36
CA PHE A 60 -13.28 15.95 -8.28
C PHE A 60 -13.97 14.60 -8.14
N LYS A 61 -14.98 14.48 -7.26
CA LYS A 61 -15.80 13.26 -7.12
C LYS A 61 -16.57 12.93 -8.39
N THR A 62 -17.06 13.93 -9.12
CA THR A 62 -17.76 13.73 -10.41
C THR A 62 -16.79 13.30 -11.50
N ARG A 63 -15.57 13.85 -11.51
CA ARG A 63 -14.50 13.46 -12.43
C ARG A 63 -13.99 12.05 -12.13
N VAL A 64 -13.86 11.68 -10.86
CA VAL A 64 -13.56 10.32 -10.39
C VAL A 64 -14.73 9.36 -10.69
N ALA A 65 -15.98 9.79 -10.52
CA ALA A 65 -17.16 8.99 -10.86
C ALA A 65 -17.26 8.74 -12.37
N LYS A 66 -16.93 9.73 -13.20
CA LYS A 66 -16.85 9.61 -14.65
C LYS A 66 -15.68 8.72 -15.08
N LEU A 67 -14.51 8.84 -14.45
CA LEU A 67 -13.40 7.88 -14.64
C LEU A 67 -13.79 6.45 -14.20
N LYS A 68 -14.59 6.31 -13.13
CA LYS A 68 -15.15 5.04 -12.68
C LYS A 68 -16.20 4.49 -13.65
N GLU A 69 -17.00 5.34 -14.28
CA GLU A 69 -18.02 4.97 -15.26
C GLU A 69 -17.40 4.58 -16.62
N ASP A 70 -16.41 5.35 -17.07
CA ASP A 70 -15.56 5.02 -18.22
C ASP A 70 -14.78 3.69 -17.99
N SER A 71 -14.47 3.37 -16.73
CA SER A 71 -13.88 2.08 -16.33
C SER A 71 -14.88 0.94 -16.15
N ARG A 72 -16.19 1.23 -16.01
CA ARG A 72 -17.27 0.25 -15.85
C ARG A 72 -17.69 -0.37 -17.18
N HIS A 73 -17.48 0.30 -18.31
CA HIS A 73 -17.71 -0.27 -19.65
C HIS A 73 -16.70 -1.35 -20.08
N LEU A 74 -15.67 -1.63 -19.25
CA LEU A 74 -14.74 -2.75 -19.44
C LEU A 74 -15.11 -4.01 -18.64
N PHE A 75 -16.28 -4.03 -17.98
CA PHE A 75 -16.65 -5.11 -17.07
C PHE A 75 -17.98 -5.78 -17.40
N GLN A 76 -18.03 -6.37 -18.60
CA GLN A 76 -18.79 -7.59 -18.86
C GLN A 76 -17.94 -8.46 -19.78
N PHE A 77 -17.06 -9.28 -19.20
CA PHE A 77 -16.59 -10.57 -19.73
C PHE A 77 -15.43 -11.04 -18.84
N ARG A 78 -15.74 -11.86 -17.83
CA ARG A 78 -14.74 -12.74 -17.23
C ARG A 78 -15.21 -14.16 -17.34
N LEU A 79 -14.79 -14.78 -18.44
CA LEU A 79 -14.28 -16.13 -18.61
C LEU A 79 -13.97 -16.19 -20.12
N TYR A 80 -12.71 -16.44 -20.47
CA TYR A 80 -12.10 -16.34 -21.82
C TYR A 80 -11.63 -14.95 -22.25
N PHE A 81 -10.35 -14.85 -22.63
CA PHE A 81 -9.84 -13.69 -23.38
C PHE A 81 -10.49 -13.69 -24.75
N SER A 82 -10.65 -12.50 -25.34
CA SER A 82 -11.02 -12.44 -26.74
C SER A 82 -9.96 -13.13 -27.60
N ILE A 83 -10.37 -13.68 -28.75
CA ILE A 83 -9.44 -14.26 -29.72
C ILE A 83 -8.33 -13.25 -30.09
N ALA A 84 -8.65 -11.96 -30.12
CA ALA A 84 -7.69 -10.88 -30.36
C ALA A 84 -6.65 -10.80 -29.23
N GLN A 85 -7.07 -10.78 -27.96
CA GLN A 85 -6.17 -10.75 -26.80
C GLN A 85 -5.25 -11.98 -26.75
N HIS A 86 -5.75 -13.17 -27.13
CA HIS A 86 -4.91 -14.36 -27.24
C HIS A 86 -3.87 -14.23 -28.36
N LYS A 87 -4.24 -13.67 -29.52
CA LYS A 87 -3.31 -13.42 -30.63
C LYS A 87 -2.22 -12.43 -30.23
N GLU A 88 -2.59 -11.33 -29.57
CA GLU A 88 -1.64 -10.32 -29.09
C GLU A 88 -0.66 -10.89 -28.07
N ARG A 89 -1.17 -11.64 -27.07
CA ARG A 89 -0.31 -12.32 -26.08
C ARG A 89 0.67 -13.28 -26.76
N ASN A 90 0.20 -14.07 -27.72
CA ASN A 90 1.05 -15.01 -28.46
C ASN A 90 2.11 -14.29 -29.31
N ALA A 91 1.75 -13.15 -29.91
CA ALA A 91 2.70 -12.32 -30.64
C ALA A 91 3.78 -11.76 -29.71
N LEU A 92 3.39 -11.31 -28.51
CA LEU A 92 4.31 -10.82 -27.49
C LEU A 92 5.24 -11.93 -26.97
N LEU A 93 4.71 -13.12 -26.66
CA LEU A 93 5.53 -14.28 -26.29
C LEU A 93 6.55 -14.63 -27.38
N LYS A 94 6.13 -14.63 -28.65
CA LYS A 94 7.04 -14.86 -29.78
C LYS A 94 8.11 -13.77 -29.85
N LYS A 95 7.75 -12.50 -29.66
CA LYS A 95 8.69 -11.37 -29.66
C LYS A 95 9.74 -11.52 -28.56
N ILE A 96 9.35 -11.97 -27.37
CA ILE A 96 10.25 -12.12 -26.21
C ILE A 96 11.19 -13.32 -26.41
N TYR A 97 10.64 -14.50 -26.70
CA TYR A 97 11.40 -15.74 -26.60
C TYR A 97 12.01 -16.22 -27.92
N THR A 98 11.32 -16.03 -29.06
CA THR A 98 11.78 -16.59 -30.34
C THR A 98 13.20 -16.15 -30.73
N PRO A 99 13.60 -14.88 -30.60
CA PRO A 99 14.92 -14.42 -31.04
C PRO A 99 16.09 -15.15 -30.36
N SER A 100 15.94 -15.50 -29.08
CA SER A 100 16.98 -16.16 -28.30
C SER A 100 17.03 -17.67 -28.56
N PHE A 101 15.86 -18.30 -28.73
CA PHE A 101 15.77 -19.75 -28.89
C PHE A 101 15.91 -20.23 -30.34
N SER A 102 15.64 -19.40 -31.36
CA SER A 102 15.69 -19.81 -32.77
C SER A 102 17.09 -20.20 -33.25
N LYS A 103 18.14 -19.72 -32.55
CA LYS A 103 19.54 -20.02 -32.85
C LYS A 103 20.02 -21.32 -32.21
N LEU A 104 19.21 -21.97 -31.38
CA LEU A 104 19.57 -23.16 -30.61
C LEU A 104 18.77 -24.36 -31.06
N LYS A 105 19.44 -25.52 -31.13
CA LYS A 105 18.75 -26.79 -31.39
C LYS A 105 17.99 -27.22 -30.14
N LYS A 106 16.69 -27.47 -30.28
CA LYS A 106 15.83 -27.90 -29.17
C LYS A 106 16.39 -29.17 -28.51
N GLY A 107 16.50 -29.16 -27.19
CA GLY A 107 16.96 -30.29 -26.39
C GLY A 107 18.48 -30.36 -26.16
N THR A 108 19.29 -29.48 -26.76
CA THR A 108 20.71 -29.39 -26.38
C THR A 108 20.87 -28.77 -24.99
N LYS A 109 22.06 -28.93 -24.40
CA LYS A 109 22.40 -28.35 -23.10
C LYS A 109 22.21 -26.84 -23.11
N GLU A 110 22.67 -26.15 -24.16
CA GLU A 110 22.56 -24.69 -24.31
C GLU A 110 21.10 -24.24 -24.35
N TYR A 111 20.23 -24.99 -25.03
CA TYR A 111 18.79 -24.71 -25.08
C TYR A 111 18.16 -24.83 -23.68
N LEU A 112 18.49 -25.88 -22.95
CA LEU A 112 17.96 -26.13 -21.61
C LEU A 112 18.50 -25.12 -20.59
N ASP A 113 19.78 -24.78 -20.68
CA ASP A 113 20.43 -23.79 -19.82
C ASP A 113 19.83 -22.40 -20.05
N LEU A 114 19.58 -22.01 -21.31
CA LEU A 114 18.89 -20.75 -21.63
C LEU A 114 17.46 -20.75 -21.06
N GLY A 115 16.73 -21.87 -21.17
CA GLY A 115 15.38 -22.02 -20.62
C GLY A 115 15.29 -21.90 -19.10
N LYS A 116 16.38 -22.18 -18.38
CA LYS A 116 16.47 -22.02 -16.92
C LYS A 116 17.12 -20.70 -16.49
N SER A 117 17.69 -19.96 -17.43
CA SER A 117 18.54 -18.80 -17.12
C SER A 117 17.78 -17.58 -16.61
N GLY A 118 16.47 -17.50 -16.86
CA GLY A 118 15.65 -16.30 -16.63
C GLY A 118 16.06 -15.09 -17.48
N LYS A 119 17.13 -15.17 -18.27
CA LYS A 119 17.72 -14.01 -18.96
C LYS A 119 16.86 -13.53 -20.11
N VAL A 120 16.12 -14.42 -20.77
CA VAL A 120 15.27 -14.03 -21.90
C VAL A 120 14.14 -13.13 -21.41
N TRP A 121 13.45 -13.55 -20.34
CA TRP A 121 12.41 -12.74 -19.72
C TRP A 121 12.97 -11.47 -19.06
N GLU A 122 14.04 -11.61 -18.26
CA GLU A 122 14.66 -10.49 -17.53
C GLU A 122 15.16 -9.39 -18.47
N ASN A 123 15.86 -9.73 -19.56
CA ASN A 123 16.40 -8.74 -20.49
C ASN A 123 15.29 -8.00 -21.25
N TYR A 124 14.13 -8.61 -21.44
CA TYR A 124 13.01 -7.94 -22.10
C TYR A 124 12.31 -6.98 -21.15
N PHE A 125 12.04 -7.40 -19.91
CA PHE A 125 11.24 -6.61 -18.97
C PHE A 125 12.05 -5.68 -18.08
N CYS A 126 13.33 -6.00 -17.83
CA CYS A 126 14.24 -5.27 -16.94
C CYS A 126 13.60 -4.96 -15.57
N PRO A 127 13.01 -5.96 -14.87
CA PRO A 127 12.18 -5.72 -13.69
C PRO A 127 12.95 -5.11 -12.52
N PHE A 128 14.28 -5.18 -12.50
CA PHE A 128 15.15 -4.69 -11.43
C PHE A 128 15.84 -3.37 -11.76
N GLU A 129 15.55 -2.77 -12.91
CA GLU A 129 16.20 -1.57 -13.40
C GLU A 129 15.32 -0.32 -13.24
N TRP A 130 15.97 0.83 -13.12
CA TRP A 130 15.32 2.14 -13.14
C TRP A 130 15.30 2.66 -14.58
N HIS A 131 14.14 3.15 -15.01
CA HIS A 131 13.91 3.73 -16.33
C HIS A 131 13.86 5.25 -16.26
N ILE A 132 14.01 5.91 -17.41
CA ILE A 132 14.01 7.38 -17.53
C ILE A 132 12.78 8.00 -16.83
N GLN A 133 11.59 7.40 -17.03
CA GLN A 133 10.35 7.87 -16.43
C GLN A 133 10.37 7.84 -14.89
N ASP A 134 11.14 6.94 -14.29
CA ASP A 134 11.29 6.88 -12.83
C ASP A 134 12.11 8.06 -12.32
N TYR A 135 13.21 8.39 -13.00
CA TYR A 135 14.02 9.55 -12.68
C TYR A 135 13.26 10.86 -12.91
N ASP A 136 12.48 10.95 -13.99
CA ASP A 136 11.60 12.09 -14.24
C ASP A 136 10.56 12.27 -13.13
N PHE A 137 9.96 11.16 -12.68
CA PHE A 137 9.05 11.17 -11.54
C PHE A 137 9.75 11.65 -10.26
N TYR A 138 10.94 11.12 -9.97
CA TYR A 138 11.71 11.51 -8.79
C TYR A 138 12.06 13.00 -8.80
N ILE A 139 12.61 13.52 -9.90
CA ILE A 139 13.00 14.93 -10.02
C ILE A 139 11.78 15.83 -9.82
N LYS A 140 10.68 15.52 -10.51
CA LYS A 140 9.42 16.28 -10.44
C LYS A 140 8.80 16.30 -9.04
N ASN A 141 8.96 15.22 -8.26
CA ASN A 141 8.31 15.07 -6.96
C ASN A 141 9.29 15.11 -5.78
N SER A 142 10.55 15.51 -6.02
CA SER A 142 11.62 15.50 -5.01
C SER A 142 11.26 16.31 -3.75
N SER A 143 10.65 17.49 -3.92
CA SER A 143 10.19 18.31 -2.79
C SER A 143 9.15 17.60 -1.92
N LEU A 144 8.16 16.94 -2.54
CA LEU A 144 7.12 16.20 -1.83
C LEU A 144 7.69 14.99 -1.10
N LEU A 145 8.58 14.24 -1.76
CA LEU A 145 9.26 13.08 -1.18
C LEU A 145 10.10 13.47 0.05
N ASN A 146 10.79 14.62 -0.02
CA ASN A 146 11.54 15.17 1.10
C ASN A 146 10.62 15.59 2.26
N GLU A 147 9.49 16.25 1.96
CA GLU A 147 8.50 16.62 2.98
C GLU A 147 7.92 15.41 3.70
N ILE A 148 7.59 14.35 2.95
CA ILE A 148 7.15 13.07 3.50
C ILE A 148 8.20 12.47 4.45
N SER A 149 9.49 12.55 4.09
CA SER A 149 10.58 12.08 4.95
C SER A 149 10.68 12.90 6.25
N VAL A 150 10.52 14.22 6.18
CA VAL A 150 10.51 15.10 7.35
C VAL A 150 9.33 14.78 8.29
N ILE A 151 8.13 14.57 7.73
CA ILE A 151 6.96 14.16 8.52
C ILE A 151 7.22 12.83 9.23
N LYS A 152 7.73 11.83 8.50
CA LYS A 152 8.09 10.52 9.05
C LYS A 152 9.04 10.66 10.25
N ASP A 153 10.07 11.49 10.13
CA ASP A 153 11.06 11.70 11.19
C ASP A 153 10.48 12.42 12.42
N THR A 154 9.46 13.27 12.21
CA THR A 154 8.78 14.01 13.28
C THR A 154 7.90 13.10 14.15
N ILE A 155 7.19 12.14 13.55
CA ILE A 155 6.20 11.29 14.24
C ILE A 155 6.84 10.23 15.16
N LYS A 156 8.18 10.05 15.13
CA LYS A 156 8.88 8.97 15.86
C LYS A 156 8.23 7.59 15.62
N ILE A 157 8.05 7.24 14.35
CA ILE A 157 7.39 6.01 13.86
C ILE A 157 8.11 4.71 14.30
N LEU A 158 9.30 4.82 14.88
CA LEU A 158 10.16 3.71 15.30
C LEU A 158 9.72 3.04 16.62
N THR A 159 8.56 3.37 17.18
CA THR A 159 8.08 2.64 18.37
C THR A 159 7.47 1.30 17.97
N LYS A 160 7.79 0.26 18.75
CA LYS A 160 7.17 -1.07 18.64
C LYS A 160 5.63 -0.96 18.61
N ASP A 161 5.10 -0.01 19.36
CA ASP A 161 3.67 0.25 19.52
C ASP A 161 3.04 0.69 18.19
N PHE A 162 3.70 1.58 17.43
CA PHE A 162 3.18 2.06 16.14
C PHE A 162 2.97 0.92 15.13
N PHE A 163 3.99 0.09 14.89
CA PHE A 163 3.84 -1.04 13.96
C PHE A 163 2.84 -2.08 14.47
N GLN A 164 2.72 -2.26 15.79
CA GLN A 164 1.71 -3.14 16.38
C GLN A 164 0.28 -2.65 16.10
N HIS A 165 0.02 -1.35 16.16
CA HIS A 165 -1.29 -0.78 15.81
C HIS A 165 -1.65 -0.97 14.33
N MET A 166 -0.64 -1.12 13.46
CA MET A 166 -0.86 -1.31 12.02
C MET A 166 -1.05 -2.78 11.62
N ILE A 167 -0.73 -3.76 12.47
CA ILE A 167 -0.80 -5.20 12.15
C ILE A 167 -2.18 -5.59 11.62
N VAL A 168 -3.24 -5.20 12.33
CA VAL A 168 -4.62 -5.59 12.00
C VAL A 168 -5.06 -4.93 10.71
N ASN A 169 -4.93 -3.61 10.60
CA ASN A 169 -5.35 -2.85 9.42
C ASN A 169 -4.61 -3.30 8.16
N PHE A 170 -3.28 -3.47 8.24
CA PHE A 170 -2.48 -3.95 7.12
C PHE A 170 -2.88 -5.37 6.71
N SER A 171 -3.00 -6.29 7.68
CA SER A 171 -3.35 -7.69 7.38
C SER A 171 -4.74 -7.82 6.79
N HIS A 172 -5.69 -7.10 7.37
CA HIS A 172 -7.07 -7.04 6.91
C HIS A 172 -7.17 -6.56 5.46
N GLN A 173 -6.59 -5.39 5.16
CA GLN A 173 -6.64 -4.82 3.80
C GLN A 173 -5.90 -5.71 2.79
N SER A 174 -4.78 -6.30 3.19
CA SER A 174 -4.05 -7.25 2.34
C SER A 174 -4.91 -8.46 1.96
N CYS A 175 -5.75 -8.98 2.86
CA CYS A 175 -6.66 -10.08 2.54
C CYS A 175 -7.89 -9.62 1.74
N ILE A 176 -8.45 -8.44 2.03
CA ILE A 176 -9.58 -7.88 1.26
C ILE A 176 -9.24 -7.69 -0.22
N ILE A 177 -8.01 -7.23 -0.52
CA ILE A 177 -7.54 -7.09 -1.91
C ILE A 177 -7.53 -8.42 -2.66
N GLU A 178 -7.50 -9.56 -1.97
CA GLU A 178 -7.59 -10.89 -2.58
C GLU A 178 -9.03 -11.48 -2.55
N GLY A 179 -10.01 -10.71 -2.09
CA GLY A 179 -11.42 -11.09 -2.07
C GLY A 179 -11.93 -11.62 -0.73
N ASN A 180 -11.15 -11.52 0.35
CA ASN A 180 -11.64 -11.80 1.69
C ASN A 180 -12.75 -10.81 2.08
N SER A 181 -13.81 -11.28 2.73
CA SER A 181 -15.02 -10.48 2.97
C SER A 181 -15.32 -10.24 4.45
N LEU A 182 -14.44 -10.71 5.35
CA LEU A 182 -14.56 -10.40 6.77
C LEU A 182 -14.46 -8.90 7.00
N GLY A 183 -15.15 -8.39 8.03
CA GLY A 183 -15.04 -7.01 8.47
C GLY A 183 -13.82 -6.75 9.36
N ILE A 184 -13.42 -5.49 9.49
CA ILE A 184 -12.25 -5.11 10.30
C ILE A 184 -12.42 -5.50 11.77
N ALA A 185 -13.63 -5.38 12.33
CA ALA A 185 -13.95 -5.79 13.70
C ALA A 185 -13.72 -7.29 13.91
N GLU A 186 -13.97 -8.11 12.90
CA GLU A 186 -13.74 -9.56 12.97
C GLU A 186 -12.24 -9.89 12.94
N SER A 187 -11.48 -9.14 12.14
CA SER A 187 -10.02 -9.24 12.12
C SER A 187 -9.40 -8.83 13.46
N GLN A 188 -9.99 -7.84 14.13
CA GLN A 188 -9.60 -7.42 15.48
C GLN A 188 -9.85 -8.52 16.52
N ILE A 189 -11.02 -9.18 16.49
CA ILE A 189 -11.33 -10.32 17.37
C ILE A 189 -10.33 -11.46 17.17
N ILE A 190 -10.01 -11.79 15.91
CA ILE A 190 -9.03 -12.81 15.57
C ILE A 190 -7.66 -12.43 16.15
N TRP A 191 -7.25 -11.17 15.99
CA TRP A 191 -5.98 -10.67 16.50
C TRP A 191 -5.87 -10.74 18.02
N GLU A 192 -6.90 -10.30 18.75
CA GLU A 192 -6.93 -10.34 20.22
C GLU A 192 -6.72 -11.75 20.76
N LYS A 193 -7.40 -12.75 20.16
CA LYS A 193 -7.24 -14.14 20.56
C LYS A 193 -5.87 -14.73 20.22
N ILE A 194 -5.31 -14.36 19.06
CA ILE A 194 -3.93 -14.76 18.69
C ILE A 194 -2.94 -14.17 19.70
N ASN A 195 -3.03 -12.88 19.96
CA ASN A 195 -2.09 -12.16 20.82
C ASN A 195 -2.14 -12.64 22.29
N GLN A 196 -3.29 -13.17 22.73
CA GLN A 196 -3.42 -13.77 24.07
C GLN A 196 -2.89 -15.21 24.17
N ASN A 197 -3.03 -16.01 23.11
CA ASN A 197 -2.95 -17.47 23.22
C ASN A 197 -1.89 -18.13 22.30
N TYR A 198 -1.18 -17.36 21.48
CA TYR A 198 -0.19 -17.90 20.55
C TYR A 198 1.20 -17.28 20.76
N ASN A 199 2.21 -18.12 20.94
CA ASN A 199 3.59 -17.69 21.01
C ASN A 199 4.16 -17.50 19.60
N ILE A 200 4.46 -16.25 19.23
CA ILE A 200 4.93 -15.93 17.87
C ILE A 200 6.27 -16.60 17.52
N ASN A 201 7.08 -16.95 18.52
CA ASN A 201 8.34 -17.65 18.30
C ASN A 201 8.14 -19.06 17.73
N ASP A 202 6.95 -19.64 17.90
CA ASP A 202 6.64 -20.97 17.38
C ASP A 202 6.65 -20.98 15.83
N LEU A 203 6.49 -19.81 15.20
CA LEU A 203 6.67 -19.68 13.75
C LEU A 203 8.11 -19.89 13.30
N GLN A 204 9.11 -19.86 14.19
CA GLN A 204 10.51 -20.12 13.83
C GLN A 204 10.79 -21.61 13.60
N HIS A 205 9.95 -22.51 14.12
CA HIS A 205 10.08 -23.94 13.89
C HIS A 205 9.83 -24.32 12.41
N GLU A 206 10.35 -25.48 12.01
CA GLU A 206 10.13 -26.03 10.67
C GLU A 206 8.67 -26.45 10.48
N GLU A 207 8.11 -27.14 11.47
CA GLU A 207 6.71 -27.52 11.48
C GLU A 207 5.86 -26.49 12.25
N VAL A 208 5.20 -25.62 11.51
CA VAL A 208 4.34 -24.57 12.06
C VAL A 208 2.94 -25.12 12.36
N GLN A 209 2.55 -25.10 13.64
CA GLN A 209 1.19 -25.36 14.10
C GLN A 209 0.47 -24.04 14.34
N LEU A 210 -0.72 -23.87 13.75
CA LEU A 210 -1.49 -22.62 13.80
C LEU A 210 -2.82 -22.80 14.55
N PRO A 211 -3.32 -21.79 15.27
CA PRO A 211 -4.59 -21.88 15.98
C PRO A 211 -5.75 -22.21 15.05
N LYS A 212 -6.65 -23.13 15.46
CA LYS A 212 -7.79 -23.54 14.63
C LYS A 212 -8.73 -22.35 14.37
N PRO A 213 -9.27 -22.17 13.16
CA PRO A 213 -10.11 -21.01 12.82
C PRO A 213 -11.30 -20.85 13.77
N LYS A 214 -12.01 -21.94 14.11
CA LYS A 214 -13.15 -21.92 15.03
C LYS A 214 -12.82 -21.38 16.43
N SER A 215 -11.58 -21.57 16.91
CA SER A 215 -11.14 -21.01 18.19
C SER A 215 -10.96 -19.49 18.13
N LEU A 216 -10.62 -18.97 16.95
CA LEU A 216 -10.40 -17.54 16.71
C LEU A 216 -11.73 -16.84 16.40
N LEU A 217 -12.52 -17.37 15.48
CA LEU A 217 -13.82 -16.83 15.13
C LEU A 217 -14.74 -17.97 14.69
N ASP A 218 -15.80 -18.22 15.46
CA ASP A 218 -16.82 -19.22 15.11
C ASP A 218 -17.85 -18.58 14.18
N LYS A 219 -17.50 -18.51 12.89
CA LYS A 219 -18.37 -17.97 11.84
C LYS A 219 -18.56 -19.02 10.73
N PRO A 220 -19.68 -19.77 10.76
CA PRO A 220 -19.94 -20.83 9.81
C PRO A 220 -19.84 -20.36 8.36
N GLY A 221 -19.13 -21.12 7.52
CA GLY A 221 -18.95 -20.82 6.10
C GLY A 221 -17.90 -19.74 5.80
N LYS A 222 -17.18 -19.25 6.82
CA LYS A 222 -16.11 -18.25 6.69
C LYS A 222 -14.76 -18.76 7.19
N GLU A 223 -14.62 -20.06 7.40
CA GLU A 223 -13.44 -20.69 8.00
C GLU A 223 -12.18 -20.42 7.18
N ILE A 224 -12.27 -20.45 5.84
CA ILE A 224 -11.15 -20.13 4.95
C ILE A 224 -10.73 -18.67 5.12
N GLU A 225 -11.69 -17.74 5.17
CA GLU A 225 -11.41 -16.31 5.33
C GLU A 225 -10.76 -16.02 6.70
N VAL A 226 -11.18 -16.72 7.75
CA VAL A 226 -10.56 -16.68 9.08
C VAL A 226 -9.12 -17.20 9.03
N ILE A 227 -8.86 -18.30 8.31
CA ILE A 227 -7.52 -18.85 8.12
C ILE A 227 -6.60 -17.84 7.43
N GLU A 228 -7.07 -17.19 6.37
CA GLU A 228 -6.27 -16.21 5.63
C GLU A 228 -5.89 -15.00 6.49
N ILE A 229 -6.86 -14.44 7.22
CA ILE A 229 -6.62 -13.34 8.15
C ILE A 229 -5.68 -13.76 9.27
N ARG A 230 -5.90 -14.93 9.89
CA ARG A 230 -5.00 -15.51 10.91
C ARG A 230 -3.56 -15.62 10.39
N ASN A 231 -3.38 -16.20 9.22
CA ASN A 231 -2.06 -16.42 8.62
C ASN A 231 -1.35 -15.08 8.38
N HIS A 232 -2.07 -14.09 7.84
CA HIS A 232 -1.51 -12.78 7.57
C HIS A 232 -1.17 -12.01 8.85
N LEU A 233 -2.04 -12.04 9.86
CA LEU A 233 -1.78 -11.43 11.17
C LEU A 233 -0.52 -12.00 11.82
N LEU A 234 -0.40 -13.33 11.85
CA LEU A 234 0.74 -14.03 12.41
C LEU A 234 2.03 -13.68 11.68
N ILE A 235 2.06 -13.76 10.35
CA ILE A 235 3.30 -13.46 9.62
C ILE A 235 3.66 -11.97 9.72
N THR A 236 2.69 -11.05 9.72
CA THR A 236 2.95 -9.62 9.93
C THR A 236 3.54 -9.38 11.32
N HIS A 237 2.98 -10.02 12.35
CA HIS A 237 3.51 -9.92 13.70
C HIS A 237 4.93 -10.47 13.81
N TYR A 238 5.21 -11.59 13.16
CA TYR A 238 6.55 -12.18 13.04
C TYR A 238 7.54 -11.23 12.37
N LEU A 239 7.16 -10.64 11.23
CA LEU A 239 8.03 -9.72 10.50
C LEU A 239 8.46 -8.54 11.36
N TYR A 240 7.52 -7.88 12.04
CA TYR A 240 7.84 -6.68 12.85
C TYR A 240 8.53 -6.99 14.18
N ASN A 241 8.30 -8.15 14.78
CA ASN A 241 8.87 -8.45 16.10
C ASN A 241 10.18 -9.24 16.05
N ILE A 242 10.42 -10.00 14.97
CA ILE A 242 11.57 -10.89 14.83
C ILE A 242 12.45 -10.45 13.66
N MET A 243 11.92 -10.40 12.43
CA MET A 243 12.76 -10.13 11.26
C MET A 243 13.29 -8.70 11.23
N LEU A 244 12.46 -7.70 11.51
CA LEU A 244 12.85 -6.29 11.52
C LEU A 244 14.01 -6.02 12.49
N LYS A 245 14.05 -6.73 13.63
CA LYS A 245 15.10 -6.58 14.65
C LYS A 245 16.38 -7.33 14.34
N SER A 246 16.32 -8.35 13.48
CA SER A 246 17.45 -9.24 13.25
C SER A 246 18.56 -8.59 12.41
N GLU A 247 18.29 -7.45 11.76
CA GLU A 247 19.14 -6.82 10.72
C GLU A 247 19.57 -7.80 9.60
N GLN A 248 19.00 -9.01 9.57
CA GLN A 248 19.36 -10.04 8.62
C GLN A 248 18.78 -9.70 7.25
N LYS A 249 19.65 -9.78 6.25
CA LYS A 249 19.25 -9.74 4.84
C LYS A 249 18.23 -10.85 4.56
N ILE A 250 17.19 -10.52 3.80
CA ILE A 250 16.23 -11.52 3.38
C ILE A 250 16.92 -12.52 2.44
N ASN A 251 16.56 -13.79 2.56
CA ASN A 251 17.01 -14.85 1.67
C ASN A 251 15.82 -15.67 1.14
N ILE A 252 16.12 -16.63 0.27
CA ILE A 252 15.13 -17.45 -0.43
C ILE A 252 14.27 -18.25 0.55
N ASN A 253 14.86 -18.72 1.66
CA ASN A 253 14.18 -19.50 2.67
C ASN A 253 13.22 -18.62 3.47
N ASN A 254 13.58 -17.37 3.77
CA ASN A 254 12.65 -16.44 4.40
C ASN A 254 11.40 -16.23 3.53
N ILE A 255 11.55 -15.96 2.22
CA ILE A 255 10.42 -15.74 1.31
C ILE A 255 9.55 -17.01 1.20
N LYS A 256 10.18 -18.18 1.06
CA LYS A 256 9.45 -19.47 1.04
C LYS A 256 8.70 -19.73 2.35
N LYS A 257 9.29 -19.39 3.50
CA LYS A 257 8.65 -19.53 4.80
C LYS A 257 7.48 -18.58 5.00
N ILE A 258 7.62 -17.32 4.58
CA ILE A 258 6.52 -16.35 4.55
C ILE A 258 5.36 -16.91 3.70
N HIS A 259 5.66 -17.37 2.50
CA HIS A 259 4.64 -17.95 1.61
C HIS A 259 4.01 -19.23 2.18
N TYR A 260 4.80 -20.11 2.81
CA TYR A 260 4.30 -21.30 3.48
C TYR A 260 3.26 -20.95 4.56
N ILE A 261 3.59 -20.00 5.44
CA ILE A 261 2.67 -19.56 6.50
C ILE A 261 1.42 -18.89 5.91
N ILE A 262 1.58 -18.08 4.85
CA ILE A 262 0.44 -17.42 4.17
C ILE A 262 -0.60 -18.42 3.68
N LEU A 263 -0.20 -19.57 3.13
CA LEU A 263 -1.12 -20.58 2.62
C LEU A 263 -1.41 -21.72 3.61
N LYS A 264 -0.85 -21.68 4.83
CA LYS A 264 -1.01 -22.78 5.79
C LYS A 264 -2.48 -22.98 6.17
N ASN A 265 -2.97 -24.21 6.05
CA ASN A 265 -4.35 -24.66 6.22
C ASN A 265 -5.37 -24.06 5.24
N THR A 266 -4.95 -23.36 4.18
CA THR A 266 -5.88 -22.97 3.10
C THR A 266 -6.06 -24.14 2.12
N PRO A 267 -7.13 -24.17 1.32
CA PRO A 267 -7.27 -25.13 0.22
C PRO A 267 -6.09 -25.10 -0.78
N GLN A 268 -5.36 -23.98 -0.84
CA GLN A 268 -4.22 -23.74 -1.72
C GLN A 268 -2.88 -24.17 -1.10
N GLU A 269 -2.85 -24.69 0.13
CA GLU A 269 -1.63 -25.20 0.77
C GLU A 269 -0.94 -26.26 -0.10
N ARG A 270 -1.72 -27.13 -0.74
CA ARG A 270 -1.23 -28.16 -1.65
C ARG A 270 -2.31 -28.51 -2.68
N VAL A 271 -2.02 -28.25 -3.96
CA VAL A 271 -2.97 -28.47 -5.06
C VAL A 271 -2.32 -29.21 -6.21
N ASN A 272 -3.09 -30.03 -6.92
CA ASN A 272 -2.66 -30.66 -8.17
C ASN A 272 -3.19 -29.85 -9.35
N VAL A 273 -2.28 -29.34 -10.17
CA VAL A 273 -2.60 -28.51 -11.33
C VAL A 273 -1.99 -29.18 -12.55
N TRP A 274 -2.84 -29.75 -13.41
CA TRP A 274 -2.43 -30.47 -14.63
C TRP A 274 -1.37 -31.57 -14.37
N GLY A 275 -1.54 -32.34 -13.29
CA GLY A 275 -0.62 -33.41 -12.91
C GLY A 275 0.64 -32.94 -12.19
N LYS A 276 0.81 -31.63 -11.96
CA LYS A 276 1.93 -31.05 -11.22
C LYS A 276 1.47 -30.55 -9.86
N ILE A 277 2.08 -31.08 -8.79
CA ILE A 277 1.80 -30.64 -7.42
C ILE A 277 2.41 -29.26 -7.21
N GLN A 278 1.58 -28.29 -6.83
CA GLN A 278 2.00 -26.99 -6.32
C GLN A 278 1.78 -26.98 -4.80
N GLN A 279 2.76 -26.48 -4.05
CA GLN A 279 2.73 -26.54 -2.59
C GLN A 279 3.20 -25.22 -1.98
N ALA A 280 2.60 -24.86 -0.85
CA ALA A 280 3.00 -23.76 0.01
C ALA A 280 4.50 -23.84 0.34
N GLY A 281 5.20 -22.71 0.20
CA GLY A 281 6.66 -22.63 0.32
C GLY A 281 7.49 -23.15 -0.86
N MET A 282 6.89 -23.63 -1.96
CA MET A 282 7.61 -24.06 -3.16
C MET A 282 7.32 -23.13 -4.35
N PHE A 283 8.33 -22.87 -5.18
CA PHE A 283 8.12 -22.13 -6.42
C PHE A 283 7.25 -22.91 -7.39
N ARG A 284 6.44 -22.18 -8.16
CA ARG A 284 5.56 -22.79 -9.16
C ARG A 284 6.37 -23.47 -10.25
N THR A 285 5.85 -24.61 -10.73
CA THR A 285 6.39 -25.35 -11.88
C THR A 285 5.45 -25.29 -13.09
N VAL A 286 4.36 -24.53 -12.96
CA VAL A 286 3.35 -24.31 -13.99
C VAL A 286 3.46 -22.89 -14.52
N SER A 287 3.04 -22.70 -15.76
CA SER A 287 2.91 -21.38 -16.38
C SER A 287 1.67 -20.68 -15.82
N MET A 288 1.78 -19.38 -15.58
CA MET A 288 0.69 -18.56 -15.08
C MET A 288 0.24 -17.55 -16.13
N GLN A 289 -1.01 -17.10 -16.02
CA GLN A 289 -1.56 -16.03 -16.83
C GLN A 289 -2.32 -15.06 -15.95
N ALA A 290 -2.08 -13.76 -16.13
CA ALA A 290 -2.80 -12.73 -15.40
C ALA A 290 -4.24 -12.65 -15.91
N VAL A 291 -5.21 -12.90 -15.03
CA VAL A 291 -6.63 -12.86 -15.36
C VAL A 291 -7.06 -11.41 -15.63
N GLY A 292 -7.64 -11.15 -16.80
CA GLY A 292 -8.08 -9.81 -17.22
C GLY A 292 -6.96 -8.91 -17.78
N TYR A 293 -5.70 -9.33 -17.69
CA TYR A 293 -4.54 -8.52 -18.10
C TYR A 293 -3.56 -9.35 -18.97
N PRO A 294 -3.99 -9.77 -20.17
CA PRO A 294 -3.32 -10.81 -20.97
C PRO A 294 -1.90 -10.44 -21.41
N LEU A 295 -1.55 -9.15 -21.42
CA LEU A 295 -0.22 -8.69 -21.82
C LEU A 295 0.80 -8.73 -20.67
N THR A 296 0.37 -9.04 -19.45
CA THR A 296 1.29 -9.38 -18.36
C THR A 296 1.87 -10.76 -18.63
N ILE A 297 3.15 -10.81 -19.00
CA ILE A 297 3.86 -12.07 -19.25
C ILE A 297 4.67 -12.41 -18.01
N TYR A 298 4.26 -13.43 -17.28
CA TYR A 298 5.09 -14.02 -16.22
C TYR A 298 6.18 -14.91 -16.83
N PRO A 299 7.35 -15.06 -16.16
CA PRO A 299 8.41 -15.95 -16.62
C PRO A 299 7.95 -17.42 -16.57
N TYR A 300 8.62 -18.31 -17.31
CA TYR A 300 8.36 -19.74 -17.20
C TYR A 300 8.76 -20.27 -15.82
N GLY A 301 8.15 -21.37 -15.38
CA GLY A 301 8.40 -21.93 -14.03
C GLY A 301 9.87 -22.30 -13.82
N GLU A 302 10.53 -22.73 -14.89
CA GLU A 302 11.96 -23.07 -14.93
C GLU A 302 12.87 -21.85 -14.71
N GLU A 303 12.41 -20.65 -15.02
CA GLU A 303 13.15 -19.39 -14.85
C GLU A 303 12.95 -18.78 -13.45
N VAL A 304 11.86 -19.14 -12.75
CA VAL A 304 11.50 -18.55 -11.45
C VAL A 304 12.61 -18.67 -10.40
N PRO A 305 13.28 -19.82 -10.19
CA PRO A 305 14.30 -19.95 -9.14
C PRO A 305 15.43 -18.92 -9.28
N ILE A 306 16.02 -18.81 -10.48
CA ILE A 306 17.14 -17.90 -10.71
C ILE A 306 16.69 -16.42 -10.70
N LEU A 307 15.46 -16.13 -11.16
CA LEU A 307 14.90 -14.79 -11.07
C LEU A 307 14.65 -14.37 -9.63
N MET A 308 14.26 -15.29 -8.76
CA MET A 308 14.10 -15.03 -7.34
C MET A 308 15.44 -14.79 -6.63
N GLU A 309 16.51 -15.47 -7.03
CA GLU A 309 17.86 -15.16 -6.55
C GLU A 309 18.28 -13.73 -6.93
N ARG A 310 18.04 -13.31 -8.18
CA ARG A 310 18.31 -11.93 -8.64
C ARG A 310 17.42 -10.90 -7.95
N PHE A 311 16.16 -11.23 -7.72
CA PHE A 311 15.25 -10.39 -6.93
C PHE A 311 15.77 -10.18 -5.51
N ILE A 312 16.28 -11.21 -4.85
CA ILE A 312 16.87 -11.09 -3.50
C ILE A 312 18.12 -10.23 -3.51
N GLN A 313 18.98 -10.37 -4.52
CA GLN A 313 20.15 -9.50 -4.70
C GLN A 313 19.72 -8.04 -4.87
N PHE A 314 18.73 -7.78 -5.72
CA PHE A 314 18.12 -6.46 -5.89
C PHE A 314 17.55 -5.91 -4.57
N TYR A 315 16.70 -6.69 -3.89
CA TYR A 315 16.08 -6.31 -2.62
C TYR A 315 17.15 -5.93 -1.58
N ASN A 316 18.11 -6.82 -1.33
CA ASN A 316 19.15 -6.58 -0.33
C ASN A 316 20.02 -5.37 -0.70
N LYS A 317 20.36 -5.17 -1.98
CA LYS A 317 21.10 -3.98 -2.43
C LYS A 317 20.32 -2.69 -2.13
N THR A 318 19.00 -2.69 -2.29
CA THR A 318 18.17 -1.51 -1.96
C THR A 318 18.05 -1.23 -0.47
N VAL A 319 18.13 -2.25 0.39
CA VAL A 319 18.08 -2.10 1.86
C VAL A 319 19.41 -1.58 2.42
N ILE A 320 20.54 -2.03 1.86
CA ILE A 320 21.89 -1.78 2.39
C ILE A 320 22.48 -0.46 1.87
N SER A 321 21.76 0.32 1.06
CA SER A 321 22.35 1.50 0.41
C SER A 321 22.60 2.68 1.37
N ASP A 322 23.57 2.52 2.25
CA ASP A 322 24.57 3.52 2.60
C ASP A 322 25.55 3.63 1.42
N ASN A 323 25.10 4.12 0.26
CA ASN A 323 26.01 4.37 -0.86
C ASN A 323 26.56 5.79 -0.78
N ILE A 324 27.55 5.96 0.08
CA ILE A 324 28.68 6.86 -0.17
C ILE A 324 29.51 6.18 -1.27
N ASP A 325 29.12 6.39 -2.53
CA ASP A 325 30.00 6.12 -3.67
C ASP A 325 30.21 7.45 -4.41
N ASN A 326 31.48 7.85 -4.49
CA ASN A 326 32.00 9.20 -4.73
C ASN A 326 31.69 9.83 -6.11
N HIS A 327 30.67 9.39 -6.83
CA HIS A 327 30.28 10.00 -8.11
C HIS A 327 28.75 10.08 -8.27
N LYS A 328 28.18 11.19 -7.79
CA LYS A 328 26.79 11.67 -7.98
C LYS A 328 25.70 10.61 -7.77
N SER A 329 25.47 10.24 -6.51
CA SER A 329 24.41 9.34 -6.07
C SER A 329 23.04 10.04 -6.02
N TYR A 330 22.22 9.91 -7.06
CA TYR A 330 20.76 10.03 -6.84
C TYR A 330 20.32 8.80 -6.06
N GLN A 331 20.29 8.89 -4.73
CA GLN A 331 19.66 7.87 -3.90
C GLN A 331 18.16 7.89 -4.21
N ILE A 332 17.65 6.84 -4.86
CA ILE A 332 16.22 6.73 -5.13
C ILE A 332 15.48 6.64 -3.80
N HIS A 333 14.41 7.43 -3.68
CA HIS A 333 13.65 7.53 -2.45
C HIS A 333 13.10 6.16 -1.99
N PRO A 334 13.12 5.80 -0.69
CA PRO A 334 12.66 4.51 -0.21
C PRO A 334 11.25 4.10 -0.66
N LEU A 335 10.32 5.06 -0.75
CA LEU A 335 8.96 4.79 -1.25
C LEU A 335 8.95 4.29 -2.70
N MET A 336 9.83 4.79 -3.55
CA MET A 336 9.95 4.31 -4.94
C MET A 336 10.61 2.93 -4.98
N ASN A 337 11.63 2.68 -4.16
CA ASN A 337 12.25 1.35 -4.02
C ASN A 337 11.20 0.31 -3.58
N ALA A 338 10.34 0.65 -2.61
CA ALA A 338 9.27 -0.21 -2.13
C ALA A 338 8.28 -0.60 -3.25
N CYS A 339 7.88 0.37 -4.08
CA CYS A 339 7.05 0.12 -5.26
C CYS A 339 7.73 -0.78 -6.29
N ARG A 340 9.03 -0.58 -6.54
CA ARG A 340 9.80 -1.45 -7.44
C ARG A 340 9.85 -2.88 -6.90
N ILE A 341 10.18 -3.07 -5.63
CA ILE A 341 10.18 -4.37 -4.94
C ILE A 341 8.85 -5.09 -5.14
N LEU A 342 7.73 -4.42 -4.85
CA LEU A 342 6.39 -4.98 -5.04
C LEU A 342 6.16 -5.40 -6.49
N SER A 343 6.39 -4.49 -7.43
CA SER A 343 6.16 -4.73 -8.87
C SER A 343 7.01 -5.89 -9.39
N SER A 344 8.33 -5.89 -9.12
CA SER A 344 9.27 -6.92 -9.57
C SER A 344 8.89 -8.30 -9.04
N PHE A 345 8.57 -8.41 -7.74
CA PHE A 345 8.16 -9.68 -7.13
C PHE A 345 6.87 -10.22 -7.78
N LEU A 346 5.85 -9.36 -7.92
CA LEU A 346 4.58 -9.74 -8.52
C LEU A 346 4.70 -10.06 -10.01
N HIS A 347 5.69 -9.50 -10.71
CA HIS A 347 5.94 -9.78 -12.12
C HIS A 347 6.68 -11.11 -12.33
N ILE A 348 7.54 -11.51 -11.40
CA ILE A 348 8.09 -12.89 -11.39
C ILE A 348 6.97 -13.90 -11.08
N HIS A 349 6.07 -13.52 -10.17
CA HIS A 349 4.92 -14.32 -9.73
C HIS A 349 5.37 -15.72 -9.28
N PRO A 350 6.26 -15.83 -8.29
CA PRO A 350 7.03 -17.06 -8.05
C PRO A 350 6.24 -18.24 -7.51
N PHE A 351 5.04 -18.01 -6.96
CA PHE A 351 4.20 -19.02 -6.35
C PHE A 351 2.93 -19.28 -7.16
N TYR A 352 2.24 -20.39 -6.89
CA TYR A 352 0.97 -20.69 -7.56
C TYR A 352 -0.16 -19.76 -7.09
N ASP A 353 -0.18 -19.45 -5.79
CA ASP A 353 -1.13 -18.53 -5.16
C ASP A 353 -0.41 -17.70 -4.07
N GLY A 354 -1.08 -16.71 -3.48
CA GLY A 354 -0.56 -15.92 -2.36
C GLY A 354 0.46 -14.84 -2.74
N ASN A 355 0.82 -14.69 -4.02
CA ASN A 355 1.81 -13.72 -4.49
C ASN A 355 1.48 -12.28 -4.07
N GLY A 356 0.22 -11.85 -4.17
CA GLY A 356 -0.21 -10.51 -3.74
C GLY A 356 0.11 -10.21 -2.28
N ARG A 357 -0.26 -11.15 -1.39
CA ARG A 357 -0.03 -11.06 0.07
C ARG A 357 1.46 -11.06 0.41
N VAL A 358 2.24 -11.96 -0.20
CA VAL A 358 3.69 -12.02 0.01
C VAL A 358 4.38 -10.76 -0.50
N GLY A 359 4.03 -10.26 -1.69
CA GLY A 359 4.61 -9.04 -2.26
C GLY A 359 4.37 -7.82 -1.38
N ARG A 360 3.15 -7.65 -0.84
CA ARG A 360 2.83 -6.57 0.10
C ARG A 360 3.61 -6.71 1.41
N LEU A 361 3.81 -7.92 1.93
CA LEU A 361 4.64 -8.17 3.11
C LEU A 361 6.12 -7.81 2.88
N LEU A 362 6.67 -8.13 1.70
CA LEU A 362 8.05 -7.77 1.35
C LEU A 362 8.25 -6.26 1.22
N MET A 363 7.28 -5.58 0.60
CA MET A 363 7.23 -4.12 0.53
C MET A 363 7.12 -3.50 1.93
N ALA A 364 6.23 -4.02 2.77
CA ALA A 364 6.06 -3.56 4.15
C ALA A 364 7.33 -3.73 5.00
N LEU A 365 8.01 -4.88 4.88
CA LEU A 365 9.28 -5.12 5.56
C LEU A 365 10.36 -4.12 5.11
N TYR A 366 10.45 -3.87 3.80
CA TYR A 366 11.39 -2.88 3.26
C TYR A 366 11.09 -1.46 3.80
N LEU A 367 9.82 -1.05 3.79
CA LEU A 367 9.40 0.25 4.30
C LEU A 367 9.70 0.39 5.80
N ALA A 368 9.44 -0.66 6.59
CA ALA A 368 9.73 -0.68 8.01
C ALA A 368 11.23 -0.52 8.29
N HIS A 369 12.12 -1.17 7.52
CA HIS A 369 13.57 -0.95 7.62
C HIS A 369 13.98 0.50 7.30
N ASN A 370 13.19 1.23 6.51
CA ASN A 370 13.41 2.64 6.17
C ASN A 370 12.59 3.60 7.05
N GLY A 371 11.98 3.11 8.15
CA GLY A 371 11.20 3.90 9.09
C GLY A 371 9.82 4.33 8.60
N PHE A 372 9.32 3.77 7.50
CA PHE A 372 7.99 4.05 6.96
C PHE A 372 6.96 3.00 7.42
N PRO A 373 5.66 3.38 7.56
CA PRO A 373 4.58 2.43 7.81
C PRO A 373 4.37 1.47 6.63
N PRO A 374 3.74 0.30 6.84
CA PRO A 374 3.18 -0.46 5.73
C PRO A 374 2.05 0.33 5.05
N PRO A 375 1.87 0.20 3.73
CA PRO A 375 0.76 0.84 3.05
C PRO A 375 -0.55 0.09 3.35
N VAL A 376 -1.52 0.82 3.87
CA VAL A 376 -2.87 0.34 4.18
C VAL A 376 -3.84 0.94 3.18
N PHE A 377 -4.24 0.17 2.17
CA PHE A 377 -5.04 0.65 1.03
C PHE A 377 -6.56 0.73 1.34
N GLN A 378 -6.95 1.29 2.49
CA GLN A 378 -8.32 1.27 3.02
C GLN A 378 -9.38 1.94 2.12
N GLN A 379 -9.01 2.94 1.32
CA GLN A 379 -9.94 3.70 0.47
C GLN A 379 -9.67 3.50 -1.04
N LEU A 380 -8.75 2.59 -1.38
CA LEU A 380 -8.33 2.40 -2.75
C LEU A 380 -9.30 1.47 -3.47
N ASP A 381 -9.72 1.86 -4.67
CA ASP A 381 -10.42 0.96 -5.56
C ASP A 381 -9.49 -0.19 -5.93
N GLN A 382 -9.89 -1.43 -5.63
CA GLN A 382 -9.13 -2.63 -5.95
C GLN A 382 -8.75 -2.67 -7.43
N LYS A 383 -9.63 -2.18 -8.32
CA LYS A 383 -9.36 -2.10 -9.75
C LYS A 383 -8.23 -1.11 -10.07
N GLU A 384 -8.23 0.05 -9.41
CA GLU A 384 -7.19 1.07 -9.60
C GLU A 384 -5.81 0.54 -9.18
N TYR A 385 -5.75 -0.17 -8.05
CA TYR A 385 -4.53 -0.85 -7.60
C TYR A 385 -4.03 -1.88 -8.62
N ILE A 386 -4.91 -2.76 -9.09
CA ILE A 386 -4.56 -3.81 -10.04
C ILE A 386 -4.15 -3.21 -11.40
N ASP A 387 -4.84 -2.17 -11.87
CA ASP A 387 -4.49 -1.45 -13.10
C ASP A 387 -3.11 -0.79 -13.00
N ALA A 388 -2.76 -0.22 -11.84
CA ALA A 388 -1.43 0.35 -11.59
C ALA A 388 -0.33 -0.71 -11.61
N LEU A 389 -0.57 -1.88 -11.00
CA LEU A 389 0.36 -3.02 -11.08
C LEU A 389 0.51 -3.52 -12.52
N TYR A 390 -0.59 -3.63 -13.26
CA TYR A 390 -0.55 -4.02 -14.66
C TYR A 390 0.33 -3.08 -15.50
N LYS A 391 0.12 -1.76 -15.37
CA LYS A 391 0.93 -0.76 -16.10
C LYS A 391 2.41 -0.85 -15.74
N ALA A 392 2.70 -1.06 -14.45
CA ALA A 392 4.08 -1.25 -13.98
C ALA A 392 4.75 -2.47 -14.63
N GLN A 393 4.01 -3.58 -14.78
CA GLN A 393 4.53 -4.86 -15.26
C GLN A 393 4.56 -4.97 -16.79
N ALA A 394 3.42 -4.71 -17.45
CA ALA A 394 3.26 -4.89 -18.89
C ALA A 394 3.77 -3.69 -19.69
N GLU A 395 3.62 -2.47 -19.17
CA GLU A 395 3.94 -1.23 -19.89
C GLU A 395 5.21 -0.55 -19.39
N LYS A 396 5.86 -1.10 -18.34
CA LYS A 396 7.02 -0.51 -17.65
C LYS A 396 6.76 0.90 -17.09
N ASN A 397 5.49 1.21 -16.81
CA ASN A 397 5.08 2.51 -16.28
C ASN A 397 4.73 2.40 -14.79
N MET A 398 5.70 2.77 -13.95
CA MET A 398 5.57 2.70 -12.49
C MET A 398 4.81 3.88 -11.87
N VAL A 399 4.62 4.98 -12.62
CA VAL A 399 4.06 6.23 -12.09
C VAL A 399 2.71 6.05 -11.38
N PRO A 400 1.74 5.27 -11.92
CA PRO A 400 0.49 5.01 -11.21
C PRO A 400 0.70 4.33 -9.85
N LEU A 401 1.62 3.36 -9.79
CA LEU A 401 1.92 2.66 -8.55
C LEU A 401 2.63 3.58 -7.54
N TYR A 402 3.55 4.43 -8.00
CA TYR A 402 4.16 5.46 -7.16
C TYR A 402 3.13 6.38 -6.55
N ASN A 403 2.21 6.93 -7.36
CA ASN A 403 1.16 7.82 -6.87
C ASN A 403 0.31 7.18 -5.78
N ILE A 404 -0.14 5.94 -5.99
CA ILE A 404 -0.97 5.21 -5.03
C ILE A 404 -0.22 4.99 -3.72
N VAL A 405 0.99 4.43 -3.77
CA VAL A 405 1.74 4.07 -2.56
C VAL A 405 2.20 5.32 -1.82
N ILE A 406 2.75 6.31 -2.52
CA ILE A 406 3.23 7.56 -1.90
C ILE A 406 2.06 8.33 -1.28
N GLY A 407 0.94 8.45 -1.99
CA GLY A 407 -0.28 9.07 -1.44
C GLY A 407 -0.79 8.34 -0.21
N THR A 408 -0.88 7.00 -0.26
CA THR A 408 -1.30 6.19 0.88
C THR A 408 -0.40 6.39 2.09
N ILE A 409 0.92 6.42 1.88
CA ILE A 409 1.89 6.63 2.97
C ILE A 409 1.77 8.05 3.52
N PHE A 410 1.65 9.07 2.67
CA PHE A 410 1.44 10.44 3.10
C PHE A 410 0.18 10.59 3.97
N ASP A 411 -0.95 10.02 3.52
CA ASP A 411 -2.22 10.07 4.26
C ASP A 411 -2.11 9.38 5.62
N ILE A 412 -1.43 8.22 5.68
CA ILE A 412 -1.13 7.54 6.95
C ILE A 412 -0.30 8.47 7.83
N LEU A 413 0.82 8.99 7.35
CA LEU A 413 1.71 9.83 8.15
C LEU A 413 0.98 11.06 8.71
N VAL A 414 0.22 11.78 7.87
CA VAL A 414 -0.54 12.96 8.31
C VAL A 414 -1.59 12.61 9.35
N SER A 415 -2.19 11.42 9.31
CA SER A 415 -3.17 11.00 10.33
C SER A 415 -2.57 10.79 11.74
N TYR A 416 -1.24 10.73 11.86
CA TYR A 416 -0.51 10.61 13.13
C TYR A 416 0.26 11.88 13.52
N MET A 417 0.13 12.96 12.76
CA MET A 417 0.56 14.32 13.16
C MET A 417 -0.51 14.97 14.02
#